data_AF-A0A820E1R2-F1
#
_entry.id   AF-A0A820E1R2-F1
#
_cell.length_a   1.000
_cell.length_b   1.000
_cell.length_c   1.000
_cell.angle_alpha   90.00
_cell.angle_beta   90.00
_cell.angle_gamma   90.00
#
_symmetry.space_group_name_H-M   'P 1'
#
loop_
_entity.id
_entity.type
_entity.pdbx_description
1 polymer ?
#
loop_
_entity_poly.entity_id
_entity_poly.type
_entity_poly.pdbx_seq_one_letter_code
_entity_poly.pdbx_strand_id
1 'polypeptide(L)' 'MVSFCFWNYLLTNSSRLFNNIGRIGIGLAIVGGVINSMLYNVDGGHRAAIFDRFQGVKLDVTEEGTHFMISWLH' A
#
# COMPACT_ATOMS: atom_id res chain seq x y z
N MET A 1 -33.72 -33.37 -7.88
CA MET A 1 -33.77 -31.89 -7.87
C MET A 1 -32.98 -31.26 -6.72
N VAL A 2 -33.07 -31.77 -5.47
CA VAL A 2 -32.35 -31.22 -4.30
C VAL A 2 -30.82 -31.33 -4.39
N SER A 3 -30.30 -32.45 -4.92
CA SER A 3 -28.85 -32.69 -5.06
C SER A 3 -28.14 -31.68 -5.99
N PHE A 4 -28.79 -31.27 -7.09
CA PHE A 4 -28.22 -30.28 -8.02
C PHE A 4 -28.19 -28.86 -7.43
N CYS A 5 -29.21 -28.51 -6.65
CA CYS A 5 -29.27 -27.22 -5.94
C CYS A 5 -28.18 -27.12 -4.87
N PHE A 6 -27.96 -28.20 -4.12
CA PHE A 6 -26.90 -28.27 -3.11
C PHE A 6 -25.49 -28.10 -3.71
N TRP A 7 -25.22 -28.74 -4.85
CA TRP A 7 -23.93 -28.62 -5.53
C TRP A 7 -23.68 -27.19 -6.05
N ASN A 8 -24.70 -26.57 -6.65
CA ASN A 8 -24.61 -25.17 -7.08
C ASN A 8 -24.42 -24.21 -5.91
N TYR A 9 -25.07 -24.47 -4.77
CA TYR A 9 -24.89 -23.68 -3.55
C TYR A 9 -23.44 -23.75 -3.04
N LEU A 10 -22.85 -24.94 -2.98
CA LEU A 10 -21.44 -25.09 -2.59
C LEU A 10 -20.50 -24.36 -3.55
N LEU A 11 -20.63 -24.61 -4.86
CA LEU A 11 -19.79 -23.98 -5.88
C LEU A 11 -19.90 -22.45 -5.84
N THR A 12 -21.11 -21.91 -5.72
CA THR A 12 -21.34 -20.46 -5.68
C THR A 12 -20.73 -19.82 -4.43
N ASN A 13 -20.83 -20.47 -3.26
CA ASN A 13 -20.21 -19.97 -2.03
C ASN A 13 -18.68 -20.01 -2.11
N SER A 14 -18.10 -21.06 -2.68
CA SER A 14 -16.66 -21.14 -2.91
C SER A 14 -16.16 -20.01 -3.83
N SER A 15 -16.83 -19.77 -4.96
CA SER A 15 -16.46 -18.68 -5.89
C SER A 15 -16.54 -17.30 -5.24
N ARG A 16 -17.54 -17.06 -4.38
CA ARG A 16 -17.68 -15.81 -3.62
C ARG A 16 -16.55 -15.61 -2.62
N LEU A 17 -16.15 -16.66 -1.92
CA LEU A 17 -15.03 -16.62 -0.98
C LEU A 17 -13.73 -16.27 -1.71
N PHE A 18 -13.41 -16.95 -2.81
CA PHE A 18 -12.21 -16.65 -3.59
C PHE A 18 -12.21 -15.23 -4.16
N ASN A 19 -13.34 -14.75 -4.67
CA ASN A 19 -13.45 -13.38 -5.19
C ASN A 19 -13.24 -12.34 -4.09
N ASN A 20 -13.82 -12.55 -2.89
CA ASN A 20 -13.65 -11.63 -1.76
C ASN A 20 -12.21 -11.62 -1.24
N ILE A 21 -11.58 -12.79 -1.11
CA ILE A 21 -10.18 -12.92 -0.70
C ILE A 21 -9.27 -12.26 -1.74
N GLY A 22 -9.51 -12.50 -3.03
CA GLY A 22 -8.75 -11.87 -4.11
C GLY A 22 -8.84 -10.35 -4.07
N ARG A 23 -10.04 -9.80 -3.86
CA ARG A 23 -10.25 -8.34 -3.72
C ARG A 23 -9.52 -7.75 -2.53
N ILE A 24 -9.60 -8.40 -1.36
CA ILE A 24 -8.89 -7.97 -0.15
C ILE A 24 -7.37 -8.05 -0.37
N GLY A 25 -6.89 -9.15 -0.96
CA GLY A 25 -5.45 -9.34 -1.24
C GLY A 25 -4.88 -8.26 -2.15
N ILE A 26 -5.58 -7.91 -3.23
CA ILE A 26 -5.19 -6.80 -4.11
C ILE A 26 -5.18 -5.47 -3.35
N GLY A 27 -6.22 -5.19 -2.56
CA GLY A 27 -6.31 -3.96 -1.76
C GLY A 27 -5.14 -3.83 -0.78
N LEU A 28 -4.81 -4.90 -0.06
CA LEU A 28 -3.68 -4.93 0.88
C LEU A 28 -2.33 -4.76 0.18
N ALA A 29 -2.14 -5.37 -0.99
CA ALA A 29 -0.91 -5.22 -1.75
C ALA A 29 -0.67 -3.77 -2.18
N ILE A 30 -1.71 -3.09 -2.67
CA ILE A 30 -1.64 -1.68 -3.07
C ILE A 30 -1.32 -0.80 -1.85
N VAL A 31 -2.07 -0.94 -0.76
CA VAL A 31 -1.87 -0.14 0.45
C VAL A 31 -0.49 -0.37 1.04
N GLY A 32 -0.04 -1.62 1.14
CA GLY A 32 1.29 -1.98 1.62
C GLY A 32 2.40 -1.40 0.74
N GLY A 33 2.26 -1.46 -0.59
CA GLY A 33 3.22 -0.87 -1.52
C GLY A 33 3.30 0.64 -1.42
N VAL A 34 2.14 1.31 -1.27
CA VAL A 34 2.06 2.76 -1.07
C VAL A 34 2.76 3.18 0.21
N ILE A 35 2.46 2.51 1.34
CA ILE A 35 3.12 2.81 2.63
C ILE A 35 4.63 2.61 2.50
N ASN A 36 5.08 1.51 1.89
CA ASN A 36 6.51 1.24 1.72
C ASN A 36 7.20 2.34 0.89
N SER A 37 6.51 2.87 -0.13
CA SER A 37 7.02 3.98 -0.94
C SER A 37 7.07 5.34 -0.22
N MET A 38 6.43 5.44 0.95
CA MET A 38 6.44 6.67 1.76
C MET A 38 7.54 6.69 2.81
N LEU A 39 8.06 5.53 3.22
CA LEU A 39 9.07 5.47 4.26
C LEU A 39 10.46 5.57 3.63
N TYR A 40 11.26 6.50 4.12
CA TYR A 40 12.69 6.55 3.85
C TYR A 40 13.44 6.70 5.18
N ASN A 41 14.63 6.10 5.23
CA ASN A 41 15.51 6.21 6.39
C ASN A 41 16.65 7.17 6.07
N VAL A 42 16.97 8.04 7.02
CA VAL A 42 18.19 8.86 6.98
C VAL A 42 19.18 8.26 7.96
N ASP A 43 20.33 7.85 7.44
CA ASP A 43 21.42 7.28 8.25
C ASP A 43 22.01 8.33 9.19
N GLY A 44 22.44 7.88 10.37
CA GLY A 44 23.03 8.73 11.39
C GLY A 44 24.25 9.51 10.87
N GLY A 45 24.38 10.77 11.28
CA GLY A 45 25.43 11.68 10.85
C GLY A 45 25.18 12.39 9.51
N HIS A 46 24.07 12.10 8.82
CA HIS A 46 23.70 12.75 7.56
C HIS A 46 22.41 13.56 7.71
N ARG A 47 22.32 14.66 6.96
CA ARG A 47 21.13 15.51 6.86
C ARG A 47 20.55 15.37 5.45
N ALA A 48 19.26 15.08 5.35
CA ALA A 48 18.59 14.95 4.05
C ALA A 48 17.93 16.28 3.66
N ALA A 49 18.28 16.80 2.49
CA ALA A 49 17.57 17.91 1.85
C ALA A 49 16.55 17.33 0.86
N ILE A 50 15.27 17.65 1.04
CA ILE A 50 14.17 17.11 0.25
C ILE A 50 13.77 18.13 -0.83
N PHE A 51 13.58 17.65 -2.08
CA PHE A 51 13.41 18.50 -3.27
C PHE A 51 12.03 18.37 -3.93
N ASP A 52 10.96 18.94 -3.37
CA ASP A 52 9.60 18.96 -3.96
C ASP A 52 9.61 19.44 -5.45
N ARG A 53 8.89 18.81 -6.38
CA ARG A 53 8.83 19.23 -7.80
C ARG A 53 7.94 20.46 -7.98
N PHE A 54 6.97 20.69 -7.09
CA PHE A 54 6.10 21.87 -7.13
C PHE A 54 6.70 23.05 -6.40
N GLN A 55 7.30 22.82 -5.22
CA GLN A 55 7.85 23.88 -4.37
C GLN A 55 9.39 24.02 -4.43
N GLY A 56 10.08 23.08 -5.08
CA GLY A 56 11.54 23.05 -5.12
C GLY A 56 12.15 22.55 -3.82
N VAL A 57 13.22 23.18 -3.35
CA VAL A 57 13.94 22.76 -2.14
C VAL A 57 13.10 23.08 -0.91
N LYS A 58 12.75 22.06 -0.11
CA LYS A 58 12.19 22.30 1.23
C LYS A 58 13.25 22.92 2.13
N LEU A 59 12.88 24.00 2.82
CA LEU A 59 13.74 24.68 3.80
C LEU A 59 13.94 23.85 5.08
N ASP A 60 13.05 22.89 5.32
CA ASP A 60 13.13 21.99 6.46
C ASP A 60 14.09 20.84 6.16
N VAL A 61 15.13 20.72 6.98
CA VAL A 61 16.17 19.70 6.84
C VAL A 61 15.83 18.56 7.77
N THR A 62 15.48 17.43 7.18
CA THR A 62 15.08 16.26 7.94
C THR A 62 16.29 15.62 8.62
N GLU A 63 16.19 15.43 9.94
CA GLU A 63 17.23 14.82 10.77
C GLU A 63 17.18 13.28 10.70
N GLU A 64 17.98 12.60 11.51
CA GLU A 64 18.12 11.14 11.49
C GLU A 64 16.79 10.40 11.72
N GLY A 65 16.69 9.16 11.22
CA GLY A 65 15.56 8.27 11.48
C GLY A 65 14.66 8.01 10.28
N THR A 66 13.51 7.40 10.56
CA THR A 66 12.53 6.99 9.53
C THR A 66 11.49 8.08 9.37
N HIS A 67 11.44 8.66 8.18
CA HIS A 67 10.57 9.78 7.86
C HIS A 67 9.55 9.37 6.80
N PHE A 68 8.40 10.05 6.84
CA PHE A 68 7.32 9.84 5.89
C PHE A 68 7.36 10.94 4.82
N MET A 69 7.52 10.55 3.55
CA MET A 69 7.45 11.44 2.39
C MET A 69 6.45 10.89 1.38
N ILE A 70 5.51 11.72 0.93
CA ILE A 70 4.51 11.32 -0.06
C ILE A 70 5.12 11.46 -1.45
N SER A 71 5.59 10.35 -2.01
CA SER A 71 6.39 10.32 -3.24
C SER A 71 5.63 10.72 -4.52
N TRP A 72 4.29 10.66 -4.55
CA TRP A 72 3.49 10.93 -5.78
C TRP A 72 2.93 12.35 -5.89
N LEU A 73 2.88 13.10 -4.79
CA LEU A 73 2.59 14.55 -4.76
C LEU A 73 3.87 15.35 -4.55
N HIS A 74 4.99 14.77 -4.96
CA HIS A 74 6.30 15.39 -4.95
C HIS A 74 6.54 16.02 -6.30
#